data_AF-A0A526YIB3-F1
#
_entry.id   AF-A0A526YIB3-F1
#
_cell.length_a   1.000
_cell.length_b   1.000
_cell.length_c   1.000
_cell.angle_alpha   90.00
_cell.angle_beta   90.00
_cell.angle_gamma   90.00
#
_symmetry.space_group_name_H-M   'P 1'
#
loop_
_entity.id
_entity.type
_entity.pdbx_description
1 polymer ?
#
loop_
_entity_poly.entity_id
_entity_poly.type
_entity_poly.pdbx_seq_one_letter_code
_entity_poly.pdbx_strand_id
1 'polypeptide(L)'
;QVATGLSLTLLGLGLSGMMGTSFVGQPGARLPNLDIPGLTAMPVIGRLLFGQDPIFYISVALTAAVMWFLFKTRTGLTLRSIGDSHTSAHALGIEVIRYRYLAVIFGGACAGLAGGHLSLVYTPQWVENMTAGRGWIALALVVFASWRPWR
;
A
#
# COMPACT_ATOMS: atom_id res chain seq x y z
N GLN A 1 -16.47 17.07 1.83
CA GLN A 1 -15.57 15.97 1.41
C GLN A 1 -14.13 16.16 1.91
N VAL A 2 -13.51 17.34 1.77
CA VAL A 2 -12.15 17.58 2.30
C VAL A 2 -12.10 17.50 3.84
N ALA A 3 -13.05 18.16 4.52
CA ALA A 3 -13.13 18.14 5.99
C ALA A 3 -13.28 16.71 6.56
N THR A 4 -14.18 15.90 5.98
CA THR A 4 -14.40 14.51 6.40
C THR A 4 -13.17 13.62 6.22
N GLY A 5 -12.40 13.82 5.15
CA GLY A 5 -11.16 13.06 4.92
C GLY A 5 -10.04 13.44 5.91
N LEU A 6 -9.93 14.73 6.23
CA LEU A 6 -8.96 15.22 7.20
C LEU A 6 -9.33 14.75 8.62
N SER A 7 -10.61 14.79 9.00
CA SER A 7 -11.10 14.23 10.26
C SER A 7 -10.81 12.73 10.38
N LEU A 8 -11.01 11.95 9.32
CA LEU A 8 -10.70 10.51 9.32
C LEU A 8 -9.20 10.25 9.50
N THR A 9 -8.36 11.09 8.89
CA THR A 9 -6.90 10.99 9.03
C THR A 9 -6.46 11.28 10.46
N LEU A 10 -6.99 12.35 11.06
CA LEU A 10 -6.71 12.71 12.45
C LEU A 10 -7.19 11.62 13.42
N LEU A 11 -8.38 11.06 13.19
CA LEU A 11 -8.89 9.92 13.95
C LEU A 11 -7.96 8.71 13.82
N GLY A 12 -7.50 8.39 12.61
CA GLY A 12 -6.56 7.30 12.37
C GLY A 12 -5.21 7.50 13.08
N LEU A 13 -4.67 8.72 13.06
CA LEU A 13 -3.45 9.08 13.78
C LEU A 13 -3.64 8.92 15.30
N GLY A 14 -4.74 9.43 15.84
CA GLY A 14 -5.06 9.31 17.27
C GLY A 14 -5.26 7.86 17.71
N LEU A 15 -6.06 7.08 16.97
CA LEU A 15 -6.32 5.68 17.26
C LEU A 15 -5.03 4.83 17.19
N SER A 16 -4.21 5.07 16.17
CA SER A 16 -2.91 4.44 16.00
C SER A 16 -1.98 4.74 17.19
N GLY A 17 -1.89 6.02 17.58
CA GLY A 17 -1.12 6.45 18.75
C GLY A 17 -1.57 5.76 20.03
N MET A 18 -2.88 5.76 20.31
CA MET A 18 -3.47 5.11 21.50
C MET A 18 -3.16 3.62 21.56
N MET A 19 -3.38 2.89 20.46
CA MET A 19 -3.11 1.44 20.39
C MET A 19 -1.62 1.11 20.48
N GLY A 20 -0.75 1.99 19.99
CA GLY A 20 0.69 1.79 19.96
C GLY A 20 1.43 2.14 21.25
N THR A 21 0.82 2.90 22.17
CA THR A 21 1.46 3.35 23.42
C THR A 21 2.09 2.23 24.25
N SER A 22 1.45 1.05 24.31
CA SER A 22 1.95 -0.12 25.05
C SER A 22 3.16 -0.80 24.41
N PHE A 23 3.42 -0.53 23.12
CA PHE A 23 4.52 -1.09 22.34
C PHE A 23 5.70 -0.11 22.20
N VAL A 24 5.58 1.12 22.69
CA VAL A 24 6.66 2.11 22.70
C VAL A 24 7.82 1.58 23.56
N GLY A 25 9.01 1.51 22.98
CA GLY A 25 10.23 1.08 23.69
C GLY A 25 10.36 -0.43 23.90
N GLN A 26 9.41 -1.25 23.44
CA GLN A 26 9.60 -2.70 23.40
C GLN A 26 10.37 -3.10 22.13
N PRO A 27 11.40 -3.96 22.23
CA PRO A 27 12.07 -4.50 21.06
C PRO A 27 11.10 -5.39 20.29
N GLY A 28 10.65 -4.92 19.13
CA GLY A 28 9.79 -5.68 18.24
C GLY A 28 10.51 -6.87 17.62
N ALA A 29 9.76 -7.92 17.27
CA ALA A 29 10.30 -9.04 16.51
C ALA A 29 10.75 -8.56 15.13
N ARG A 30 12.07 -8.54 14.90
CA ARG A 30 12.65 -8.21 13.58
C ARG A 30 12.33 -9.32 12.61
N LEU A 31 11.75 -8.97 11.47
CA LEU A 31 11.65 -9.91 10.37
C LEU A 31 13.08 -10.12 9.81
N PRO A 32 13.61 -11.35 9.77
CA PRO A 32 14.93 -11.58 9.23
C PRO A 32 14.95 -11.29 7.72
N ASN A 33 15.99 -10.61 7.27
CA ASN A 33 16.24 -10.39 5.85
C ASN A 33 16.46 -11.73 5.15
N LEU A 34 15.94 -11.84 3.92
CA LEU A 34 16.12 -13.03 3.10
C LEU A 34 17.49 -12.96 2.43
N ASP A 35 18.55 -13.27 3.18
CA ASP A 35 19.91 -13.29 2.67
C ASP A 35 20.20 -14.61 1.95
N ILE A 36 20.36 -14.57 0.62
CA ILE A 36 20.80 -15.71 -0.19
C ILE A 36 22.34 -15.63 -0.33
N PRO A 37 23.12 -16.49 0.37
CA PRO A 37 24.58 -16.43 0.32
C PRO A 37 25.08 -16.73 -1.10
N GLY A 38 25.73 -15.74 -1.73
CA GLY A 38 26.33 -15.85 -3.07
C GLY A 38 25.92 -14.74 -4.04
N LEU A 39 24.62 -14.37 -4.08
CA LEU A 39 24.14 -13.28 -4.97
C LEU A 39 24.22 -11.90 -4.31
N THR A 40 24.16 -11.82 -2.98
CA THR A 40 24.25 -10.57 -2.20
C THR A 40 25.68 -9.98 -2.16
N ALA A 41 26.69 -10.77 -2.54
CA ALA A 41 28.10 -10.37 -2.53
C ALA A 41 28.54 -9.56 -3.77
N MET A 42 27.70 -9.47 -4.81
CA MET A 42 27.99 -8.63 -5.98
C MET A 42 27.71 -7.15 -5.65
N PRO A 43 28.72 -6.26 -5.76
CA PRO A 43 28.56 -4.85 -5.43
C PRO A 43 27.48 -4.22 -6.33
N VAL A 44 26.67 -3.34 -5.74
CA VAL A 44 25.59 -2.57 -6.37
C VAL A 44 24.31 -3.36 -6.69
N ILE A 45 24.35 -4.43 -7.48
CA ILE A 45 23.12 -5.13 -7.94
C ILE A 45 22.67 -6.22 -6.97
N GLY A 46 23.63 -6.95 -6.39
CA GLY A 46 23.39 -8.04 -5.45
C GLY A 46 22.71 -7.57 -4.17
N ARG A 47 23.23 -6.49 -3.57
CA ARG A 47 22.70 -5.94 -2.32
C ARG A 47 21.37 -5.20 -2.49
N LEU A 48 21.14 -4.60 -3.67
CA LEU A 48 19.90 -3.88 -3.95
C LEU A 48 18.71 -4.82 -4.16
N LEU A 49 18.93 -5.97 -4.81
CA LEU A 49 17.88 -6.93 -5.16
C LEU A 49 17.79 -8.16 -4.25
N PHE A 50 18.87 -8.58 -3.57
CA PHE A 50 18.91 -9.84 -2.79
C PHE A 50 19.18 -9.65 -1.29
N GLY A 51 19.20 -8.42 -0.79
CA GLY A 51 19.32 -8.09 0.64
C GLY A 51 18.09 -7.39 1.22
N GLN A 52 16.95 -7.49 0.54
CA GLN A 52 15.71 -6.81 0.92
C GLN A 52 14.79 -7.72 1.74
N ASP A 53 13.92 -7.09 2.53
CA ASP A 53 12.92 -7.79 3.35
C ASP A 53 11.88 -8.54 2.49
N PRO A 54 11.29 -9.63 3.00
CA PRO A 54 10.19 -10.35 2.35
C PRO A 54 9.04 -9.43 1.89
N ILE A 55 8.75 -8.38 2.67
CA ILE A 55 7.69 -7.42 2.37
C ILE A 55 8.01 -6.58 1.12
N PHE A 56 9.28 -6.28 0.85
CA PHE A 56 9.69 -5.61 -0.38
C PHE A 56 9.30 -6.45 -1.60
N TYR A 57 9.66 -7.74 -1.62
CA TYR A 57 9.30 -8.62 -2.73
C TYR A 57 7.78 -8.77 -2.87
N ILE A 58 7.06 -8.89 -1.76
CA ILE A 58 5.58 -8.92 -1.78
C ILE A 58 5.04 -7.64 -2.40
N SER A 59 5.58 -6.46 -2.05
CA SER A 59 5.12 -5.18 -2.59
C SER A 59 5.34 -5.05 -4.10
N VAL A 60 6.49 -5.52 -4.60
CA VAL A 60 6.81 -5.53 -6.02
C VAL A 60 5.90 -6.51 -6.76
N ALA A 61 5.75 -7.73 -6.24
CA ALA A 61 4.85 -8.74 -6.82
C ALA A 61 3.39 -8.26 -6.82
N LEU A 62 2.93 -7.64 -5.74
CA LEU A 62 1.59 -7.06 -5.61
C LEU A 62 1.38 -5.94 -6.64
N THR A 63 2.37 -5.06 -6.81
CA THR A 63 2.31 -3.97 -7.80
C THR A 63 2.16 -4.53 -9.22
N ALA A 64 2.97 -5.53 -9.58
CA ALA A 64 2.88 -6.21 -10.86
C ALA A 64 1.53 -6.95 -11.04
N ALA A 65 1.04 -7.61 -9.98
CA ALA A 65 -0.23 -8.32 -9.99
C ALA A 65 -1.42 -7.37 -10.17
N VAL A 66 -1.42 -6.21 -9.49
CA VAL A 66 -2.45 -5.17 -9.63
C VAL A 66 -2.40 -4.56 -11.04
N MET A 67 -1.21 -4.30 -11.57
CA MET A 67 -1.05 -3.83 -12.95
C MET A 67 -1.60 -4.85 -13.95
N TRP A 68 -1.26 -6.13 -13.80
CA TRP A 68 -1.78 -7.18 -14.66
C TRP A 68 -3.31 -7.30 -14.52
N PHE A 69 -3.84 -7.29 -13.30
CA PHE A 69 -5.27 -7.34 -13.03
C PHE A 69 -6.02 -6.21 -13.74
N LEU A 70 -5.58 -4.96 -13.55
CA LEU A 70 -6.25 -3.77 -14.11
C LEU A 70 -6.17 -3.67 -15.64
N PHE A 71 -5.16 -4.26 -16.28
CA PHE A 71 -4.93 -4.12 -17.73
C PHE A 71 -5.20 -5.38 -18.54
N LYS A 72 -5.20 -6.57 -17.93
CA LYS A 72 -5.36 -7.85 -18.65
C LYS A 72 -6.60 -8.65 -18.27
N THR A 73 -7.28 -8.33 -17.16
CA THR A 73 -8.47 -9.09 -16.73
C THR A 73 -9.77 -8.38 -17.07
N ARG A 74 -10.85 -9.15 -17.33
CA ARG A 74 -12.19 -8.59 -17.59
C ARG A 74 -12.68 -7.73 -16.42
N THR A 75 -12.56 -8.25 -15.20
CA THR A 75 -12.97 -7.57 -13.97
C THR A 75 -12.20 -6.27 -13.75
N GLY A 76 -10.90 -6.23 -14.06
CA GLY A 76 -10.08 -5.02 -13.98
C GLY A 76 -10.46 -3.97 -15.03
N LEU A 77 -10.75 -4.39 -16.26
CA LEU A 77 -11.27 -3.50 -17.30
C LEU A 77 -12.65 -2.93 -16.92
N THR A 78 -13.53 -3.76 -16.34
CA THR A 78 -14.82 -3.31 -15.80
C THR A 78 -14.61 -2.26 -14.70
N LEU A 79 -13.71 -2.51 -13.76
CA LEU A 79 -13.40 -1.55 -12.70
C LEU A 79 -12.91 -0.20 -13.25
N ARG A 80 -12.07 -0.21 -14.29
CA ARG A 80 -11.62 1.01 -14.96
C ARG A 80 -12.75 1.74 -15.69
N SER A 81 -13.62 1.00 -16.39
CA SER A 81 -14.79 1.61 -17.06
C SER A 81 -15.77 2.25 -16.08
N ILE A 82 -15.91 1.69 -14.87
CA ILE A 82 -16.69 2.29 -13.78
C ILE A 82 -16.06 3.63 -13.34
N GLY A 83 -14.73 3.71 -13.35
CA GLY A 83 -13.98 4.93 -13.08
C GLY A 83 -14.18 6.02 -14.14
N ASP A 84 -14.29 5.63 -15.41
CA ASP A 84 -14.54 6.57 -16.53
C ASP A 84 -15.99 7.10 -16.52
N SER A 85 -16.99 6.21 -16.40
CA SER A 85 -18.40 6.61 -16.34
C SER A 85 -19.24 5.62 -15.53
N HIS A 86 -19.59 6.01 -14.32
CA HIS A 86 -20.45 5.18 -13.45
C HIS A 86 -21.89 5.10 -13.95
N THR A 87 -22.39 6.10 -14.69
CA THR A 87 -23.75 6.09 -15.23
C THR A 87 -23.89 5.06 -16.35
N SER A 88 -22.89 4.97 -17.22
CA SER A 88 -22.83 3.97 -18.30
C SER A 88 -22.71 2.56 -17.76
N ALA A 89 -21.89 2.36 -16.73
CA ALA A 89 -21.76 1.05 -16.08
C ALA A 89 -23.07 0.59 -15.42
N HIS A 90 -23.83 1.51 -14.82
CA HIS A 90 -25.12 1.19 -14.22
C HIS A 90 -26.19 0.85 -15.26
N ALA A 91 -26.19 1.53 -16.41
CA ALA A 91 -27.07 1.20 -17.54
C ALA A 91 -26.81 -0.20 -18.13
N LEU A 92 -25.57 -0.71 -18.00
CA LEU A 92 -25.20 -2.08 -18.38
C LEU A 92 -25.54 -3.13 -17.30
N GLY A 93 -26.17 -2.74 -16.19
CA GLY A 93 -26.54 -3.64 -15.09
C GLY A 93 -25.38 -4.01 -14.15
N ILE A 94 -24.25 -3.30 -14.21
CA ILE A 94 -23.10 -3.57 -13.35
C ILE A 94 -23.36 -2.98 -11.95
N GLU A 95 -23.12 -3.78 -10.91
CA GLU A 95 -23.24 -3.36 -9.52
C GLU A 95 -22.03 -2.51 -9.07
N VAL A 96 -22.00 -1.25 -9.49
CA VAL A 96 -20.92 -0.28 -9.21
C VAL A 96 -20.52 -0.21 -7.74
N ILE A 97 -21.49 -0.29 -6.83
CA ILE A 97 -21.27 -0.17 -5.38
C ILE A 97 -20.36 -1.31 -4.87
N ARG A 98 -20.58 -2.56 -5.32
CA ARG A 98 -19.77 -3.70 -4.88
C ARG A 98 -18.31 -3.54 -5.31
N TYR A 99 -18.08 -3.13 -6.55
CA TYR A 99 -16.74 -2.86 -7.07
C TYR A 99 -16.01 -1.76 -6.29
N ARG A 100 -16.72 -0.68 -5.92
CA ARG A 100 -16.15 0.40 -5.10
C ARG A 100 -15.74 -0.07 -3.71
N TYR A 101 -16.60 -0.83 -3.02
CA TYR A 101 -16.26 -1.36 -1.70
C TYR A 101 -15.07 -2.33 -1.74
N LEU A 102 -15.02 -3.23 -2.73
CA LEU A 102 -13.89 -4.14 -2.90
C LEU A 102 -12.57 -3.39 -3.14
N ALA A 103 -12.60 -2.34 -3.97
CA ALA A 103 -11.42 -1.51 -4.22
C ALA A 103 -10.95 -0.76 -2.95
N VAL A 104 -11.88 -0.24 -2.14
CA VAL A 104 -11.57 0.45 -0.88
C VAL A 104 -11.01 -0.52 0.16
N ILE A 105 -11.61 -1.71 0.30
CA ILE A 105 -11.13 -2.74 1.23
C ILE A 105 -9.73 -3.21 0.84
N PHE A 106 -9.49 -3.45 -0.45
CA PHE A 106 -8.17 -3.81 -0.96
C PHE A 106 -7.13 -2.71 -0.69
N GLY A 107 -7.46 -1.45 -0.97
CA GLY A 107 -6.59 -0.31 -0.67
C GLY A 107 -6.29 -0.19 0.83
N GLY A 108 -7.29 -0.40 1.68
CA GLY A 108 -7.14 -0.41 3.14
C GLY A 108 -6.24 -1.55 3.63
N ALA A 109 -6.38 -2.74 3.05
CA ALA A 109 -5.50 -3.89 3.36
C ALA A 109 -4.04 -3.58 2.98
N CYS A 110 -3.79 -2.99 1.81
CA CYS A 110 -2.46 -2.56 1.38
C CYS A 110 -1.87 -1.49 2.30
N ALA A 111 -2.68 -0.53 2.75
CA ALA A 111 -2.25 0.48 3.71
C ALA A 111 -1.91 -0.14 5.08
N GLY A 112 -2.68 -1.14 5.53
CA GLY A 112 -2.39 -1.91 6.74
C GLY A 112 -1.08 -2.68 6.67
N LEU A 113 -0.82 -3.36 5.53
CA LEU A 113 0.45 -4.04 5.27
C LEU A 113 1.64 -3.06 5.30
N ALA A 114 1.49 -1.87 4.71
CA ALA A 114 2.50 -0.83 4.75
C ALA A 114 2.75 -0.32 6.19
N GLY A 115 1.71 -0.22 7.02
CA GLY A 115 1.85 0.08 8.45
C GLY A 115 2.65 -0.99 9.19
N GLY A 116 2.34 -2.27 8.97
CA GLY A 116 3.07 -3.39 9.56
C GLY A 116 4.56 -3.41 9.17
N HIS A 117 4.87 -3.06 7.92
CA HIS A 117 6.26 -2.91 7.46
C HIS A 117 7.04 -1.85 8.27
N LEU A 118 6.42 -0.71 8.56
CA LEU A 118 7.08 0.35 9.34
C LEU A 118 7.45 -0.12 10.75
N SER A 119 6.59 -0.91 11.39
CA SER A 119 6.80 -1.39 12.77
C SER A 119 7.67 -2.65 12.88
N LEU A 120 7.77 -3.47 11.83
CA LEU A 120 8.52 -4.75 11.86
C LEU A 120 9.92 -4.65 11.23
N VAL A 121 10.07 -3.83 10.19
CA VAL A 121 11.26 -3.77 9.36
C VAL A 121 12.01 -2.46 9.54
N TYR A 122 11.33 -1.33 9.35
CA TYR A 122 12.00 -0.02 9.29
C TYR A 122 12.56 0.41 10.65
N THR A 123 11.72 0.35 11.69
CA THR A 123 12.17 0.45 13.07
C THR A 123 11.43 -0.63 13.85
N PRO A 124 12.10 -1.69 14.33
CA PRO A 124 11.49 -2.79 15.09
C PRO A 124 11.20 -2.34 16.54
N GLN A 125 10.46 -1.25 16.66
CA GLN A 125 9.92 -0.66 17.86
C GLN A 125 8.80 0.27 17.40
N TRP A 126 7.74 0.41 18.20
CA TRP A 126 6.74 1.42 17.90
C TRP A 126 7.30 2.81 18.17
N VAL A 127 7.25 3.68 17.16
CA VAL A 127 7.55 5.11 17.30
C VAL A 127 6.30 5.89 16.93
N GLU A 128 5.96 6.92 17.67
CA GLU A 128 4.82 7.74 17.27
C GLU A 128 5.12 8.47 15.94
N ASN A 129 4.11 8.58 15.07
CA ASN A 129 4.25 9.25 13.77
C ASN A 129 5.28 8.61 12.79
N MET A 130 5.44 7.27 12.81
CA MET A 130 6.37 6.55 11.89
C MET A 130 6.12 6.81 10.40
N THR A 131 4.86 7.07 10.03
CA THR A 131 4.48 7.30 8.64
C THR A 131 5.05 8.61 8.11
N ALA A 132 5.32 9.59 8.98
CA ALA A 132 6.01 10.85 8.68
C ALA A 132 5.57 11.53 7.37
N GLY A 133 4.28 11.47 7.04
CA GLY A 133 3.73 12.06 5.82
C GLY A 133 3.97 11.28 4.51
N ARG A 134 4.61 10.10 4.54
CA ARG A 134 4.86 9.25 3.36
C ARG A 134 3.57 8.91 2.58
N GLY A 135 2.45 8.77 3.27
CA GLY A 135 1.14 8.56 2.63
C GLY A 135 0.69 9.73 1.74
N TRP A 136 0.97 10.97 2.14
CA TRP A 136 0.66 12.16 1.33
C TRP A 136 1.55 12.25 0.10
N ILE A 137 2.82 11.87 0.22
CA ILE A 137 3.75 11.79 -0.91
C ILE A 137 3.24 10.75 -1.92
N ALA A 138 2.79 9.58 -1.45
CA ALA A 138 2.22 8.55 -2.31
C ALA A 138 0.97 9.05 -3.07
N LEU A 139 0.06 9.76 -2.40
CA LEU A 139 -1.10 10.37 -3.06
C LEU A 139 -0.68 11.40 -4.11
N ALA A 140 0.32 12.25 -3.81
CA ALA A 140 0.85 13.22 -4.77
C ALA A 140 1.44 12.54 -6.01
N LEU A 141 2.20 11.46 -5.83
CA LEU A 141 2.78 10.68 -6.93
C LEU A 141 1.68 10.12 -7.85
N VAL A 142 0.59 9.58 -7.30
CA VAL A 142 -0.53 9.06 -8.10
C VAL A 142 -1.19 10.15 -8.95
N VAL A 143 -1.33 11.35 -8.40
CA VAL A 143 -1.86 12.51 -9.13
C VAL A 143 -0.91 12.91 -10.26
N PHE A 144 0.40 13.01 -9.99
CA PHE A 144 1.38 13.36 -11.02
C PHE A 144 1.52 12.29 -12.11
N ALA A 145 1.42 11.01 -11.74
CA ALA A 145 1.39 9.88 -12.67
C ALA A 145 0.12 9.85 -13.55
N SER A 146 -0.85 10.73 -13.31
CA SER A 146 -2.13 10.77 -14.04
C SER A 146 -2.85 9.43 -14.02
N TRP A 147 -2.79 8.70 -12.90
CA TRP A 147 -3.40 7.37 -12.74
C TRP A 147 -2.86 6.29 -13.71
N ARG A 148 -1.71 6.53 -14.35
CA ARG A 148 -1.05 5.56 -15.23
C ARG A 148 0.13 4.94 -14.49
N PRO A 149 0.16 3.61 -14.26
CA PRO A 149 1.21 2.95 -13.48
C PRO A 149 2.60 2.93 -14.15
N TRP A 150 2.71 3.40 -15.39
CA TRP A 150 3.97 3.42 -16.16
C TRP A 150 4.55 4.83 -16.35
N ARG A 151 3.96 5.85 -15.74
CA ARG A 151 4.44 7.24 -15.76
C ARG A 151 4.69 7.70 -14.35
#